data_AF-A0A933RNS9-F1
#
_entry.id   AF-A0A933RNS9-F1
#
_cell.length_a   1.000
_cell.length_b   1.000
_cell.length_c   1.000
_cell.angle_alpha   90.00
_cell.angle_beta   90.00
_cell.angle_gamma   90.00
#
_symmetry.space_group_name_H-M   'P 1'
#
loop_
_entity.id
_entity.type
_entity.pdbx_description
1 polymer ?
#
loop_
_entity_poly.entity_id
_entity_poly.type
_entity_poly.pdbx_seq_one_letter_code
_entity_poly.pdbx_strand_id
1 'polypeptide(L)'
;FDSWAVIFYLLSLNLFVYYRIRGRTTYFLSSFLWYVAGTLCKELVYTLPLTLIMLDPFLVRLRSISISWRKRVIEYTPFWAVIFLVALLTKYVFRLRIGYLTDAGDDVFSLYLSNFAMLFDDATAILLRGIAFSFAPISPEFSHQAMIQASVLIGVAATVVILAWRRAIDLRAVGLCLILMIITLIPVIGAYRTIGLRHWSRFLYLPSVGSCYILSMIACGVGDRWKHKLFRIAVPVFFVIPALALTKYYDRQWLAAQTITKRIVETIRSEYPVFRPYTRFYVSGIPWGHKGVPLFATGFPTAMGLAYDRKNVEGNLSFLPPNIVVDLDKENSREKDWTSPQYVLLSFDPESYSLTPAKSPEFDSDARPPAFDFLKWTDQATIEISAGMSRVWGANMTYPLFIVTDKWAMLKLPPIRIGPPIKYVTFEMMLKKKANTRDVVRLFWVTRKDTNYDGPKSIAFYADADGLFHGYRIPLYRNGLTLYDPEIRRFALRPSQDVGTLFSIKSMSIEYY
;
A
#
# COMPACT_ATOMS: atom_id res chain seq x y z
N PHE A 1 -11.15 -12.53 1.52
CA PHE A 1 -11.69 -11.79 0.37
C PHE A 1 -11.15 -12.30 -0.95
N ASP A 2 -9.83 -12.46 -1.09
CA ASP A 2 -9.17 -12.87 -2.35
C ASP A 2 -9.68 -14.20 -2.94
N SER A 3 -9.75 -15.25 -2.12
CA SER A 3 -10.25 -16.56 -2.57
C SER A 3 -11.71 -16.50 -3.03
N TRP A 4 -12.55 -15.72 -2.34
CA TRP A 4 -13.94 -15.51 -2.73
C TRP A 4 -14.06 -14.79 -4.07
N ALA A 5 -13.24 -13.74 -4.28
CA ALA A 5 -13.20 -13.04 -5.55
C ALA A 5 -12.83 -13.97 -6.72
N VAL A 6 -11.87 -14.87 -6.53
CA VAL A 6 -11.50 -15.87 -7.54
C VAL A 6 -12.65 -16.86 -7.79
N ILE A 7 -13.31 -17.37 -6.74
CA ILE A 7 -14.46 -18.26 -6.88
C ILE A 7 -15.58 -17.57 -7.67
N PHE A 8 -15.95 -16.34 -7.32
CA PHE A 8 -16.99 -15.59 -8.01
C PHE A 8 -16.62 -15.27 -9.47
N TYR A 9 -15.35 -14.94 -9.73
CA TYR A 9 -14.84 -14.75 -11.08
C TYR A 9 -15.00 -16.02 -11.92
N LEU A 10 -14.55 -17.17 -11.41
CA LEU A 10 -14.60 -18.43 -12.13
C LEU A 10 -16.04 -18.94 -12.30
N LEU A 11 -16.90 -18.77 -11.30
CA LEU A 11 -18.33 -19.08 -11.43
C LEU A 11 -18.98 -18.22 -12.51
N SER A 12 -18.73 -16.92 -12.49
CA SER A 12 -19.25 -16.00 -13.49
C SER A 12 -18.78 -16.36 -14.91
N LEU A 13 -17.47 -16.62 -15.07
CA LEU A 13 -16.86 -17.05 -16.33
C LEU A 13 -17.50 -18.35 -16.84
N ASN A 14 -17.57 -19.39 -16.00
CA ASN A 14 -18.12 -20.69 -16.38
C ASN A 14 -19.60 -20.60 -16.73
N LEU A 15 -20.40 -19.87 -15.95
CA LEU A 15 -21.83 -19.66 -16.23
C LEU A 15 -22.04 -18.88 -17.53
N PHE A 16 -21.17 -17.91 -17.83
CA PHE A 16 -21.21 -17.22 -19.12
C PHE A 16 -20.91 -18.17 -20.29
N VAL A 17 -19.93 -19.06 -20.13
CA VAL A 17 -19.66 -20.12 -21.12
C VAL A 17 -20.86 -21.04 -21.29
N TYR A 18 -21.50 -21.48 -20.19
CA TYR A 18 -22.73 -22.28 -20.27
C TYR A 18 -23.88 -21.53 -20.93
N TYR A 19 -24.01 -20.23 -20.67
CA TYR A 19 -24.95 -19.37 -21.37
C TYR A 19 -24.68 -19.38 -22.88
N ARG A 20 -23.42 -19.19 -23.30
CA ARG A 20 -23.03 -19.23 -24.72
C ARG A 20 -23.37 -20.56 -25.38
N ILE A 21 -23.13 -21.68 -24.69
CA ILE A 21 -23.37 -23.03 -25.23
C ILE A 21 -24.86 -23.39 -25.27
N ARG A 22 -25.63 -23.02 -24.23
CA ARG A 22 -27.02 -23.49 -24.04
C ARG A 22 -28.08 -22.45 -24.42
N GLY A 23 -27.72 -21.18 -24.57
CA GLY A 23 -28.62 -20.08 -24.89
C GLY A 23 -29.62 -19.70 -23.78
N ARG A 24 -29.53 -20.30 -22.58
CA ARG A 24 -30.50 -20.07 -21.48
C ARG A 24 -30.16 -18.79 -20.70
N THR A 25 -31.07 -17.83 -20.70
CA THR A 25 -30.91 -16.51 -20.02
C THR A 25 -30.62 -16.62 -18.52
N THR A 26 -31.07 -17.68 -17.85
CA THR A 26 -30.79 -17.93 -16.43
C THR A 26 -29.29 -18.03 -16.12
N TYR A 27 -28.50 -18.63 -17.03
CA TYR A 27 -27.05 -18.70 -16.88
C TYR A 27 -26.39 -17.33 -17.04
N PHE A 28 -26.90 -16.49 -17.95
CA PHE A 28 -26.43 -15.12 -18.13
C PHE A 28 -26.69 -14.28 -16.88
N LEU A 29 -27.92 -14.32 -16.36
CA LEU A 29 -28.29 -13.60 -15.13
C LEU A 29 -27.46 -14.08 -13.94
N SER A 30 -27.29 -15.40 -13.79
CA SER A 30 -26.46 -15.97 -12.72
C SER A 30 -25.00 -15.54 -12.86
N SER A 31 -24.45 -15.58 -14.08
CA SER A 31 -23.09 -15.09 -14.36
C SER A 31 -22.92 -13.63 -13.95
N PHE A 32 -23.88 -12.77 -14.32
CA PHE A 32 -23.87 -11.36 -13.95
C PHE A 32 -23.97 -11.15 -12.42
N LEU A 33 -24.83 -11.88 -11.73
CA LEU A 33 -24.95 -11.82 -10.27
C LEU A 33 -23.63 -12.19 -9.56
N TRP A 34 -22.97 -13.27 -9.99
CA TRP A 34 -21.66 -13.66 -9.43
C TRP A 34 -20.58 -12.64 -9.74
N TYR A 35 -20.63 -12.02 -10.91
CA TYR A 35 -19.73 -10.93 -11.24
C TYR A 35 -19.92 -9.74 -10.30
N VAL A 36 -21.16 -9.31 -10.03
CA VAL A 36 -21.45 -8.25 -9.05
C VAL A 36 -20.96 -8.64 -7.65
N ALA A 37 -21.18 -9.88 -7.21
CA ALA A 37 -20.64 -10.35 -5.93
C ALA A 37 -19.10 -10.31 -5.90
N GLY A 38 -18.46 -10.65 -7.02
CA GLY A 38 -17.01 -10.58 -7.20
C GLY A 38 -16.47 -9.14 -7.16
N THR A 39 -17.13 -8.19 -7.84
CA THR A 39 -16.72 -6.78 -7.83
C THR A 39 -16.84 -6.14 -6.46
N LEU A 40 -17.81 -6.58 -5.65
CA LEU A 40 -17.94 -6.18 -4.24
C LEU A 40 -16.86 -6.80 -3.33
N CYS A 41 -16.24 -7.92 -3.75
CA CYS A 41 -15.18 -8.56 -2.98
C CYS A 41 -13.80 -7.96 -3.25
N LYS A 42 -13.43 -7.80 -4.53
CA LYS A 42 -12.09 -7.35 -4.92
C LYS A 42 -12.00 -6.83 -6.36
N GLU A 43 -11.13 -5.85 -6.58
CA GLU A 43 -10.87 -5.19 -7.87
C GLU A 43 -10.28 -6.09 -8.95
N LEU A 44 -9.67 -7.23 -8.58
CA LEU A 44 -9.20 -8.25 -9.52
C LEU A 44 -10.32 -8.73 -10.46
N VAL A 45 -11.58 -8.65 -10.03
CA VAL A 45 -12.73 -9.11 -10.82
C VAL A 45 -13.07 -8.17 -11.97
N TYR A 46 -12.60 -6.91 -11.95
CA TYR A 46 -12.88 -5.91 -12.98
C TYR A 46 -12.33 -6.31 -14.37
N THR A 47 -11.46 -7.32 -14.45
CA THR A 47 -10.92 -7.84 -15.71
C THR A 47 -11.85 -8.84 -16.41
N LEU A 48 -12.95 -9.23 -15.76
CA LEU A 48 -13.85 -10.24 -16.31
C LEU A 48 -14.44 -9.84 -17.67
N PRO A 49 -14.97 -8.61 -17.89
CA PRO A 49 -15.59 -8.27 -19.18
C PRO A 49 -14.60 -8.42 -20.34
N LEU A 50 -13.35 -8.01 -20.13
CA LEU A 50 -12.27 -8.17 -21.11
C LEU A 50 -11.98 -9.66 -21.38
N THR A 51 -11.97 -10.48 -20.32
CA THR A 51 -11.81 -11.94 -20.45
C THR A 51 -12.95 -12.57 -21.24
N LEU A 52 -14.20 -12.16 -21.01
CA LEU A 52 -15.37 -12.67 -21.76
C LEU A 52 -15.26 -12.33 -23.26
N ILE A 53 -14.86 -11.10 -23.58
CA ILE A 53 -14.64 -10.65 -24.97
C ILE A 53 -13.58 -11.51 -25.66
N MET A 54 -12.47 -11.82 -24.97
CA MET A 54 -11.39 -12.63 -25.55
C MET A 54 -11.72 -14.11 -25.65
N LEU A 55 -12.64 -14.60 -24.81
CA LEU A 55 -13.12 -15.98 -24.85
C LEU A 55 -14.08 -16.25 -26.01
N ASP A 56 -14.85 -15.24 -26.42
CA ASP A 56 -15.87 -15.38 -27.47
C ASP A 56 -15.32 -15.92 -28.81
N PRO A 57 -14.24 -15.37 -29.40
CA PRO A 57 -13.65 -15.90 -30.63
C PRO A 57 -13.28 -17.38 -30.54
N PHE A 58 -12.83 -17.82 -29.36
CA PHE A 58 -12.49 -19.20 -29.09
C PHE A 58 -13.74 -20.09 -29.05
N LEU A 59 -14.81 -19.66 -28.38
CA LEU A 59 -16.09 -20.38 -28.34
C LEU A 59 -16.75 -20.45 -29.71
N VAL A 60 -16.74 -19.36 -30.48
CA VAL A 60 -17.26 -19.28 -31.85
C VAL A 60 -16.57 -20.32 -32.73
N ARG A 61 -15.24 -20.42 -32.64
CA ARG A 61 -14.46 -21.35 -33.46
C ARG A 61 -14.61 -22.81 -33.03
N LEU A 62 -14.73 -23.09 -31.74
CA LEU A 62 -14.85 -24.46 -31.23
C LEU A 62 -16.24 -25.06 -31.37
N ARG A 63 -17.28 -24.24 -31.27
CA ARG A 63 -18.67 -24.71 -31.21
C ARG A 63 -19.53 -24.20 -32.37
N SER A 64 -18.93 -23.51 -33.34
CA SER A 64 -19.61 -22.90 -34.50
C SER A 64 -20.78 -21.99 -34.09
N ILE A 65 -20.67 -21.35 -32.93
CA ILE A 65 -21.73 -20.48 -32.41
C ILE A 65 -21.63 -19.14 -33.12
N SER A 66 -22.57 -18.84 -34.01
CA SER A 66 -22.69 -17.53 -34.64
C SER A 66 -23.51 -16.60 -33.76
N ILE A 67 -22.93 -15.47 -33.35
CA ILE A 67 -23.59 -14.45 -32.52
C ILE A 67 -23.37 -13.11 -33.20
N SER A 68 -24.47 -12.39 -33.46
CA SER A 68 -24.41 -11.05 -34.03
C SER A 68 -23.65 -10.09 -33.09
N TRP A 69 -22.89 -9.16 -33.68
CA TRP A 69 -22.13 -8.18 -32.91
C TRP A 69 -23.03 -7.35 -31.98
N ARG A 70 -24.26 -7.02 -32.43
CA ARG A 70 -25.25 -6.28 -31.64
C ARG A 70 -25.59 -7.01 -30.34
N LYS A 71 -25.85 -8.32 -30.44
CA LYS A 71 -26.16 -9.15 -29.27
C LYS A 71 -24.97 -9.22 -28.30
N ARG A 72 -23.74 -9.34 -28.81
CA ARG A 72 -22.52 -9.31 -27.97
C ARG A 72 -22.40 -7.99 -27.20
N VAL A 73 -22.57 -6.86 -27.87
CA VAL A 73 -22.50 -5.54 -27.22
C VAL A 73 -23.53 -5.46 -26.10
N ILE A 74 -24.80 -5.78 -26.38
CA ILE A 74 -25.89 -5.75 -25.40
C ILE A 74 -25.59 -6.63 -24.18
N GLU A 75 -25.03 -7.82 -24.38
CA GLU A 75 -24.73 -8.74 -23.28
C GLU A 75 -23.51 -8.33 -22.45
N TYR A 76 -22.55 -7.62 -23.03
CA TYR A 76 -21.38 -7.10 -22.31
C TYR A 76 -21.66 -5.77 -21.60
N THR A 77 -22.61 -4.98 -22.09
CA THR A 77 -22.97 -3.68 -21.50
C THR A 77 -23.23 -3.76 -20.00
N PRO A 78 -24.01 -4.71 -19.44
CA PRO A 78 -24.22 -4.82 -18.00
C PRO A 78 -22.92 -4.99 -17.21
N PHE A 79 -22.00 -5.82 -17.70
CA PHE A 79 -20.74 -6.07 -17.01
C PHE A 79 -19.84 -4.82 -16.96
N TRP A 80 -19.79 -4.07 -18.06
CA TRP A 80 -19.08 -2.79 -18.11
C TRP A 80 -19.77 -1.70 -17.28
N ALA A 81 -21.09 -1.68 -17.25
CA ALA A 81 -21.87 -0.72 -16.46
C ALA A 81 -21.56 -0.84 -14.96
N VAL A 82 -21.33 -2.06 -14.45
CA VAL A 82 -20.91 -2.26 -13.05
C VAL A 82 -19.54 -1.65 -12.77
N ILE A 83 -18.55 -1.82 -13.66
CA ILE A 83 -17.22 -1.18 -13.47
C ILE A 83 -17.36 0.33 -13.44
N PHE A 84 -18.10 0.88 -14.40
CA PHE A 84 -18.36 2.31 -14.47
C PHE A 84 -19.05 2.83 -13.21
N LEU A 85 -20.08 2.12 -12.72
CA LEU A 85 -20.77 2.46 -11.48
C LEU A 85 -19.83 2.43 -10.28
N VAL A 86 -19.01 1.38 -10.13
CA VAL A 86 -18.03 1.29 -9.04
C VAL A 86 -17.02 2.44 -9.11
N ALA A 87 -16.56 2.82 -10.30
CA ALA A 87 -15.66 3.96 -10.49
C ALA A 87 -16.34 5.29 -10.10
N LEU A 88 -17.61 5.49 -10.47
CA LEU A 88 -18.39 6.66 -10.07
C LEU A 88 -18.61 6.71 -8.55
N LEU A 89 -18.98 5.59 -7.92
CA LEU A 89 -19.17 5.52 -6.46
C LEU A 89 -17.86 5.81 -5.72
N THR A 90 -16.76 5.22 -6.16
CA THR A 90 -15.41 5.47 -5.61
C THR A 90 -15.07 6.96 -5.68
N LYS A 91 -15.25 7.58 -6.86
CA LYS A 91 -14.92 8.99 -7.09
C LYS A 91 -15.81 9.96 -6.36
N TYR A 92 -17.13 9.81 -6.48
CA TYR A 92 -18.08 10.85 -6.08
C TYR A 92 -18.70 10.60 -4.71
N VAL A 93 -18.95 9.33 -4.34
CA VAL A 93 -19.56 9.00 -3.04
C VAL A 93 -18.50 8.89 -1.97
N PHE A 94 -17.47 8.08 -2.20
CA PHE A 94 -16.40 7.88 -1.23
C PHE A 94 -15.34 9.01 -1.26
N ARG A 95 -15.41 9.91 -2.25
CA ARG A 95 -14.42 10.98 -2.50
C ARG A 95 -12.98 10.44 -2.58
N LEU A 96 -12.85 9.17 -2.96
CA LEU A 96 -11.56 8.52 -3.19
C LEU A 96 -11.15 8.81 -4.64
N ARG A 97 -9.85 8.92 -4.90
CA ARG A 97 -9.38 8.94 -6.29
C ARG A 97 -9.63 7.57 -6.92
N ILE A 98 -9.77 7.53 -8.25
CA ILE A 98 -10.17 6.31 -8.98
C ILE A 98 -9.08 5.21 -8.89
N GLY A 99 -7.83 5.58 -8.62
CA GLY A 99 -6.69 4.66 -8.52
C GLY A 99 -6.02 4.59 -7.15
N TYR A 100 -4.98 3.76 -7.08
CA TYR A 100 -4.02 3.78 -5.98
C TYR A 100 -3.30 5.13 -5.94
N LEU A 101 -3.01 5.61 -4.73
CA LEU A 101 -2.18 6.80 -4.53
C LEU A 101 -0.72 6.40 -4.39
N THR A 102 0.17 7.16 -5.01
CA THR A 102 1.61 7.07 -4.72
C THR A 102 1.89 7.56 -3.28
N ASP A 103 3.09 7.29 -2.76
CA ASP A 103 3.53 7.87 -1.48
C ASP A 103 3.50 9.41 -1.49
N ALA A 104 3.58 10.01 -2.69
CA ALA A 104 3.46 11.45 -2.90
C ALA A 104 2.00 11.94 -2.94
N GLY A 105 1.01 11.05 -2.90
CA GLY A 105 -0.42 11.39 -2.99
C GLY A 105 -0.92 11.58 -4.43
N ASP A 106 -0.08 11.32 -5.43
CA ASP A 106 -0.47 11.41 -6.84
C ASP A 106 -1.36 10.22 -7.21
N ASP A 107 -2.39 10.49 -8.01
CA ASP A 107 -3.24 9.45 -8.58
C ASP A 107 -2.46 8.70 -9.66
N VAL A 108 -2.22 7.40 -9.44
CA VAL A 108 -1.47 6.57 -10.39
C VAL A 108 -2.11 6.58 -11.78
N PHE A 109 -3.44 6.65 -11.87
CA PHE A 109 -4.12 6.73 -13.15
C PHE A 109 -3.75 8.01 -13.92
N SER A 110 -3.80 9.16 -13.24
CA SER A 110 -3.41 10.45 -13.80
C SER A 110 -1.93 10.46 -14.19
N LEU A 111 -1.09 9.80 -13.39
CA LEU A 111 0.34 9.68 -13.64
C LEU A 111 0.64 8.84 -14.90
N TYR A 112 -0.05 7.71 -15.10
CA TYR A 112 0.03 6.95 -16.36
C TYR A 112 -0.51 7.72 -17.56
N LEU A 113 -1.59 8.49 -17.39
CA LEU A 113 -2.12 9.33 -18.46
C LEU A 113 -1.13 10.43 -18.88
N SER A 114 -0.39 10.98 -17.90
CA SER A 114 0.64 12.00 -18.14
C SER A 114 1.97 11.41 -18.67
N ASN A 115 2.23 10.14 -18.42
CA ASN A 115 3.47 9.46 -18.81
C ASN A 115 3.18 8.02 -19.27
N PHE A 116 2.78 7.90 -20.53
CA PHE A 116 2.41 6.62 -21.12
C PHE A 116 3.58 5.64 -21.24
N ALA A 117 4.81 6.13 -21.45
CA ALA A 117 6.02 5.29 -21.46
C ALA A 117 6.17 4.53 -20.14
N MET A 118 5.86 5.22 -19.03
CA MET A 118 5.90 4.62 -17.71
C MET A 118 4.86 3.51 -17.50
N LEU A 119 3.67 3.65 -18.08
CA LEU A 119 2.67 2.58 -18.09
C LEU A 119 3.20 1.36 -18.84
N PHE A 120 3.86 1.56 -19.97
CA PHE A 120 4.43 0.48 -20.78
C PHE A 120 5.57 -0.24 -20.05
N ASP A 121 6.46 0.50 -19.39
CA ASP A 121 7.55 -0.06 -18.58
C ASP A 121 7.02 -0.89 -17.41
N ASP A 122 6.09 -0.33 -16.63
CA ASP A 122 5.47 -1.02 -15.49
C ASP A 122 4.70 -2.25 -15.97
N ALA A 123 3.91 -2.14 -17.04
CA ALA A 123 3.16 -3.26 -17.62
C ALA A 123 4.10 -4.38 -18.07
N THR A 124 5.18 -4.06 -18.79
CA THR A 124 6.14 -5.07 -19.28
C THR A 124 6.84 -5.77 -18.11
N ALA A 125 7.30 -5.01 -17.12
CA ALA A 125 7.95 -5.56 -15.93
C ALA A 125 7.01 -6.50 -15.15
N ILE A 126 5.74 -6.12 -14.99
CA ILE A 126 4.75 -6.90 -14.25
C ILE A 126 4.28 -8.12 -15.03
N LEU A 127 4.18 -8.04 -16.36
CA LEU A 127 3.86 -9.18 -17.18
C LEU A 127 4.96 -10.24 -17.09
N LEU A 128 6.23 -9.84 -17.27
CA LEU A 128 7.36 -10.78 -17.19
C LEU A 128 7.47 -11.41 -15.79
N ARG A 129 7.42 -10.58 -14.73
CA ARG A 129 7.50 -11.07 -13.36
C ARG A 129 6.27 -11.87 -12.97
N GLY A 130 5.06 -11.39 -13.27
CA GLY A 130 3.79 -12.04 -12.97
C GLY A 130 3.65 -13.40 -13.63
N ILE A 131 4.06 -13.53 -14.89
CA ILE A 131 4.11 -14.83 -15.56
C ILE A 131 5.13 -15.75 -14.87
N ALA A 132 6.35 -15.28 -14.64
CA ALA A 132 7.40 -16.08 -13.99
C ALA A 132 6.96 -16.61 -12.61
N PHE A 133 6.37 -15.76 -11.77
CA PHE A 133 5.90 -16.18 -10.45
C PHE A 133 4.63 -17.02 -10.48
N SER A 134 3.78 -16.87 -11.51
CA SER A 134 2.61 -17.76 -11.69
C SER A 134 3.03 -19.21 -11.98
N PHE A 135 4.22 -19.42 -12.56
CA PHE A 135 4.81 -20.74 -12.75
C PHE A 135 5.76 -21.16 -11.62
N ALA A 136 6.45 -20.21 -11.00
CA ALA A 136 7.46 -20.45 -9.97
C ALA A 136 7.33 -19.44 -8.82
N PRO A 137 6.41 -19.66 -7.86
CA PRO A 137 6.16 -18.75 -6.73
C PRO A 137 7.22 -18.88 -5.63
N ILE A 138 8.48 -18.65 -5.99
CA ILE A 138 9.65 -18.71 -5.11
C ILE A 138 9.72 -17.38 -4.34
N SER A 139 10.04 -17.42 -3.04
CA SER A 139 10.19 -16.21 -2.23
C SER A 139 11.38 -15.36 -2.71
N PRO A 140 11.27 -14.02 -2.70
CA PRO A 140 12.39 -13.13 -3.00
C PRO A 140 13.55 -13.20 -2.01
N GLU A 141 13.39 -13.90 -0.89
CA GLU A 141 14.46 -14.13 0.08
C GLU A 141 15.45 -15.21 -0.36
N PHE A 142 15.10 -16.06 -1.34
CA PHE A 142 16.01 -17.08 -1.83
C PHE A 142 17.09 -16.45 -2.72
N SER A 143 18.36 -16.70 -2.38
CA SER A 143 19.47 -16.42 -3.29
C SER A 143 19.22 -17.14 -4.62
N HIS A 144 19.48 -16.44 -5.73
CA HIS A 144 19.26 -16.96 -7.09
C HIS A 144 17.79 -17.18 -7.49
N GLN A 145 16.80 -16.64 -6.77
CA GLN A 145 15.39 -16.74 -7.13
C GLN A 145 15.14 -16.45 -8.62
N ALA A 146 15.65 -15.34 -9.16
CA ALA A 146 15.43 -14.94 -10.54
C ALA A 146 15.95 -15.99 -11.54
N MET A 147 17.10 -16.61 -11.25
CA MET A 147 17.67 -17.69 -12.06
C MET A 147 16.77 -18.93 -12.02
N ILE A 148 16.31 -19.35 -10.85
CA ILE A 148 15.41 -20.51 -10.72
C ILE A 148 14.10 -20.26 -11.47
N GLN A 149 13.51 -19.07 -11.31
CA GLN A 149 12.27 -18.70 -12.02
C GLN A 149 12.46 -18.68 -13.53
N ALA A 150 13.57 -18.13 -14.02
CA ALA A 150 13.91 -18.15 -15.45
C ALA A 150 14.09 -19.58 -15.96
N SER A 151 14.79 -20.45 -15.22
CA SER A 151 14.97 -21.86 -15.57
C SER A 151 13.64 -22.60 -15.64
N VAL A 152 12.74 -22.40 -14.67
CA VAL A 152 11.40 -23.00 -14.69
C VAL A 152 10.61 -22.50 -15.90
N LEU A 153 10.62 -21.19 -16.16
CA LEU A 153 9.87 -20.61 -17.28
C LEU A 153 10.38 -21.11 -18.64
N ILE A 154 11.70 -21.17 -18.83
CA ILE A 154 12.33 -21.73 -20.03
C ILE A 154 11.96 -23.22 -20.17
N GLY A 155 12.01 -23.99 -19.08
CA GLY A 155 11.61 -25.39 -19.09
C GLY A 155 10.15 -25.61 -19.48
N VAL A 156 9.23 -24.81 -18.91
CA VAL A 156 7.80 -24.82 -19.28
C VAL A 156 7.62 -24.44 -20.75
N ALA A 157 8.25 -23.37 -21.21
CA ALA A 157 8.15 -22.91 -22.59
C ALA A 157 8.67 -23.95 -23.58
N ALA A 158 9.85 -24.53 -23.32
CA ALA A 158 10.42 -25.60 -24.13
C ALA A 158 9.50 -26.83 -24.17
N THR A 159 8.93 -27.22 -23.03
CA THR A 159 7.99 -28.34 -22.95
C THR A 159 6.72 -28.09 -23.76
N VAL A 160 6.14 -26.88 -23.66
CA VAL A 160 4.98 -26.47 -24.48
C VAL A 160 5.32 -26.55 -25.96
N VAL A 161 6.46 -26.00 -26.40
CA VAL A 161 6.90 -26.05 -27.80
C VAL A 161 7.06 -27.49 -28.29
N ILE A 162 7.72 -28.36 -27.52
CA ILE A 162 7.92 -29.77 -27.87
C ILE A 162 6.59 -30.51 -27.99
N LEU A 163 5.69 -30.34 -27.01
CA LEU A 163 4.38 -31.00 -27.01
C LEU A 163 3.49 -30.47 -28.14
N ALA A 164 3.55 -29.17 -28.41
CA ALA A 164 2.80 -28.54 -29.50
C ALA A 164 3.30 -29.02 -30.87
N TRP A 165 4.62 -29.07 -31.09
CA TRP A 165 5.21 -29.61 -32.32
C TRP A 165 4.79 -31.06 -32.53
N ARG A 166 4.70 -31.83 -31.44
CA ARG A 166 4.20 -33.21 -31.45
C ARG A 166 2.67 -33.31 -31.56
N ARG A 167 1.92 -32.20 -31.60
CA ARG A 167 0.44 -32.15 -31.59
C ARG A 167 -0.19 -32.83 -30.36
N ALA A 168 0.49 -32.83 -29.23
CA ALA A 168 0.02 -33.40 -27.97
C ALA A 168 -0.74 -32.39 -27.09
N ILE A 169 -0.68 -31.09 -27.41
CA ILE A 169 -1.43 -30.02 -26.76
C ILE A 169 -1.98 -29.05 -27.81
N ASP A 170 -3.08 -28.36 -27.49
CA ASP A 170 -3.65 -27.31 -28.34
C ASP A 170 -3.03 -25.94 -28.01
N LEU A 171 -2.22 -25.41 -28.93
CA LEU A 171 -1.61 -24.07 -28.79
C LEU A 171 -2.64 -22.95 -28.65
N ARG A 172 -3.86 -23.12 -29.15
CA ARG A 172 -4.93 -22.12 -28.99
C ARG A 172 -5.39 -22.06 -27.55
N ALA A 173 -5.52 -23.20 -26.88
CA ALA A 173 -5.86 -23.27 -25.47
C ALA A 173 -4.74 -22.69 -24.60
N VAL A 174 -3.47 -22.97 -24.93
CA VAL A 174 -2.31 -22.34 -24.28
C VAL A 174 -2.34 -20.82 -24.46
N GLY A 175 -2.57 -20.34 -25.68
CA GLY A 175 -2.68 -18.91 -25.97
C GLY A 175 -3.80 -18.23 -25.18
N LEU A 176 -4.97 -18.87 -25.06
CA LEU A 176 -6.08 -18.39 -24.24
C LEU A 176 -5.69 -18.31 -22.74
N CYS A 177 -4.98 -19.30 -22.22
CA CYS A 177 -4.50 -19.28 -20.84
C CYS A 177 -3.51 -18.14 -20.60
N LEU A 178 -2.58 -17.89 -21.54
CA LEU A 178 -1.65 -16.76 -21.47
C LEU A 178 -2.38 -15.42 -21.54
N ILE A 179 -3.38 -15.27 -22.43
CA ILE A 179 -4.21 -14.08 -22.51
C ILE A 179 -4.97 -13.84 -21.20
N LEU A 180 -5.54 -14.90 -20.60
CA LEU A 180 -6.18 -14.83 -19.29
C LEU A 180 -5.19 -14.32 -18.22
N MET A 181 -3.96 -14.85 -18.19
CA MET A 181 -2.92 -14.40 -17.27
C MET A 181 -2.61 -12.92 -17.46
N ILE A 182 -2.39 -12.49 -18.71
CA ILE A 182 -2.07 -11.09 -19.04
C ILE A 182 -3.19 -10.16 -18.60
N ILE A 183 -4.45 -10.48 -18.93
CA ILE A 183 -5.61 -9.66 -18.61
C ILE A 183 -5.80 -9.54 -17.10
N THR A 184 -5.69 -10.66 -16.38
CA THR A 184 -5.90 -10.70 -14.93
C THR A 184 -4.74 -10.07 -14.14
N LEU A 185 -3.60 -9.81 -14.78
CA LEU A 185 -2.49 -9.03 -14.23
C LEU A 185 -2.67 -7.51 -14.39
N ILE A 186 -3.59 -7.02 -15.24
CA ILE A 186 -3.80 -5.57 -15.46
C ILE A 186 -4.06 -4.80 -14.15
N PRO A 187 -4.91 -5.24 -13.22
CA PRO A 187 -5.17 -4.51 -11.98
C PRO A 187 -3.94 -4.37 -11.08
N VAL A 188 -2.92 -5.22 -11.29
CA VAL A 188 -1.67 -5.20 -10.53
C VAL A 188 -0.75 -4.08 -10.97
N ILE A 189 -0.96 -3.52 -12.16
CA ILE A 189 -0.08 -2.49 -12.74
C ILE A 189 0.08 -1.29 -11.80
N GLY A 190 -1.03 -0.72 -11.33
CA GLY A 190 -0.97 0.41 -10.40
C GLY A 190 -0.53 0.02 -8.97
N ALA A 191 -0.78 -1.22 -8.54
CA ALA A 191 -0.37 -1.70 -7.22
C ALA A 191 1.15 -1.91 -7.12
N TYR A 192 1.79 -2.31 -8.22
CA TYR A 192 3.23 -2.56 -8.28
C TYR A 192 4.06 -1.33 -7.91
N ARG A 193 3.65 -0.15 -8.39
CA ARG A 193 4.37 1.11 -8.12
C ARG A 193 4.13 1.66 -6.72
N THR A 194 2.94 1.40 -6.16
CA THR A 194 2.51 2.00 -4.89
C THR A 194 2.90 1.16 -3.68
N ILE A 195 2.90 -0.16 -3.82
CA ILE A 195 3.13 -1.09 -2.71
C ILE A 195 4.46 -1.85 -2.89
N GLY A 196 5.10 -1.67 -4.05
CA GLY A 196 6.27 -2.44 -4.45
C GLY A 196 5.96 -3.93 -4.62
N LEU A 197 7.00 -4.72 -4.81
CA LEU A 197 6.91 -6.19 -4.88
C LEU A 197 6.61 -6.87 -3.52
N ARG A 198 6.33 -6.14 -2.44
CA ARG A 198 6.25 -6.75 -1.09
C ARG A 198 4.94 -7.51 -0.84
N HIS A 199 3.86 -7.12 -1.50
CA HIS A 199 2.53 -7.72 -1.29
C HIS A 199 1.91 -8.28 -2.56
N TRP A 200 2.66 -8.34 -3.65
CA TRP A 200 2.11 -8.59 -4.97
C TRP A 200 1.59 -10.03 -5.19
N SER A 201 2.08 -11.00 -4.40
CA SER A 201 1.62 -12.39 -4.43
C SER A 201 0.11 -12.50 -4.18
N ARG A 202 -0.48 -11.56 -3.45
CA ARG A 202 -1.93 -11.46 -3.21
C ARG A 202 -2.76 -11.16 -4.46
N PHE A 203 -2.10 -10.80 -5.56
CA PHE A 203 -2.76 -10.55 -6.83
C PHE A 203 -2.54 -11.67 -7.85
N LEU A 204 -1.73 -12.68 -7.53
CA LEU A 204 -1.42 -13.78 -8.43
C LEU A 204 -2.45 -14.91 -8.38
N TYR A 205 -3.42 -14.87 -7.46
CA TYR A 205 -4.43 -15.94 -7.36
C TYR A 205 -5.19 -16.15 -8.67
N LEU A 206 -5.66 -15.07 -9.31
CA LEU A 206 -6.43 -15.18 -10.54
C LEU A 206 -5.56 -15.49 -11.78
N PRO A 207 -4.41 -14.80 -12.00
CA PRO A 207 -3.45 -15.20 -13.03
C PRO A 207 -2.98 -16.65 -12.92
N SER A 208 -2.79 -17.17 -11.69
CA SER A 208 -2.33 -18.54 -11.48
C SER A 208 -3.29 -19.60 -12.02
N VAL A 209 -4.57 -19.26 -12.23
CA VAL A 209 -5.51 -20.18 -12.90
C VAL A 209 -5.03 -20.52 -14.31
N GLY A 210 -4.51 -19.54 -15.05
CA GLY A 210 -3.98 -19.77 -16.40
C GLY A 210 -2.72 -20.64 -16.39
N SER A 211 -1.81 -20.44 -15.44
CA SER A 211 -0.62 -21.29 -15.32
C SER A 211 -0.98 -22.71 -14.89
N CYS A 212 -1.96 -22.89 -13.99
CA CYS A 212 -2.49 -24.20 -13.62
C CYS A 212 -3.07 -24.97 -14.82
N TYR A 213 -3.83 -24.31 -15.70
CA TYR A 213 -4.33 -24.95 -16.93
C TYR A 213 -3.19 -25.34 -17.88
N ILE A 214 -2.17 -24.48 -18.05
CA ILE A 214 -1.00 -24.81 -18.88
C ILE A 214 -0.25 -26.01 -18.33
N LEU A 215 0.01 -26.04 -17.02
CA LEU A 215 0.67 -27.16 -16.37
C LEU A 215 -0.15 -28.45 -16.47
N SER A 216 -1.48 -28.36 -16.36
CA SER A 216 -2.38 -29.50 -16.57
C SER A 216 -2.32 -30.02 -18.01
N MET A 217 -2.30 -29.14 -19.02
CA MET A 217 -2.15 -29.55 -20.42
C MET A 217 -0.80 -30.22 -20.68
N ILE A 218 0.28 -29.70 -20.08
CA ILE A 218 1.60 -30.33 -20.14
C ILE A 218 1.54 -31.74 -19.53
N ALA A 219 0.98 -31.88 -18.33
CA ALA A 219 0.87 -33.16 -17.65
C ALA A 219 0.07 -34.19 -18.47
N CYS A 220 -1.07 -33.78 -19.04
CA CYS A 220 -1.89 -34.65 -19.91
C CYS A 220 -1.15 -35.03 -21.20
N GLY A 221 -0.59 -34.05 -21.92
CA GLY A 221 0.13 -34.29 -23.19
C GLY A 221 1.36 -35.19 -23.02
N VAL A 222 2.01 -35.11 -21.86
CA VAL A 222 3.09 -36.03 -21.46
C VAL A 222 2.54 -37.42 -21.13
N GLY A 223 1.46 -37.51 -20.35
CA GLY A 223 0.85 -38.77 -19.90
C GLY A 223 0.18 -39.62 -21.00
N ASP A 224 -0.39 -38.99 -22.03
CA ASP A 224 -1.04 -39.71 -23.15
C ASP A 224 -0.05 -40.49 -24.01
N ARG A 225 1.20 -40.01 -24.10
CA ARG A 225 2.25 -40.63 -24.91
C ARG A 225 2.95 -41.79 -24.21
N TRP A 226 3.02 -41.75 -22.88
CA TRP A 226 3.73 -42.74 -22.09
C TRP A 226 2.75 -43.81 -21.61
N LYS A 227 2.80 -44.99 -22.24
CA LYS A 227 1.92 -46.13 -21.90
C LYS A 227 2.14 -46.68 -20.48
N HIS A 228 3.24 -46.31 -19.83
CA HIS A 228 3.57 -46.78 -18.48
C HIS A 228 2.72 -46.08 -17.41
N LYS A 229 1.90 -46.89 -16.71
CA LYS A 229 1.04 -46.44 -15.59
C LYS A 229 1.81 -45.67 -14.51
N LEU A 230 3.06 -46.07 -14.23
CA LEU A 230 3.93 -45.40 -13.24
C LEU A 230 4.16 -43.93 -13.56
N PHE A 231 4.35 -43.58 -14.83
CA PHE A 231 4.66 -42.21 -15.23
C PHE A 231 3.45 -41.27 -15.11
N ARG A 232 2.24 -41.78 -15.37
CA ARG A 232 0.98 -41.05 -15.18
C ARG A 232 0.73 -40.67 -13.72
N ILE A 233 1.27 -41.44 -12.77
CA ILE A 233 1.19 -41.17 -11.34
C ILE A 233 2.37 -40.29 -10.92
N ALA A 234 3.58 -40.60 -11.40
CA ALA A 234 4.81 -39.89 -11.02
C ALA A 234 4.76 -38.40 -11.39
N VAL A 235 4.20 -38.04 -12.55
CA VAL A 235 4.15 -36.63 -12.99
C VAL A 235 3.29 -35.75 -12.06
N PRO A 236 2.01 -36.06 -11.77
CA PRO A 236 1.24 -35.33 -10.77
C PRO A 236 1.91 -35.31 -9.40
N VAL A 237 2.46 -36.44 -8.95
CA VAL A 237 3.15 -36.54 -7.65
C VAL A 237 4.36 -35.60 -7.60
N PHE A 238 5.14 -35.51 -8.68
CA PHE A 238 6.28 -34.60 -8.79
C PHE A 238 5.90 -33.12 -8.70
N PHE A 239 4.71 -32.73 -9.16
CA PHE A 239 4.23 -31.35 -9.00
C PHE A 239 3.56 -31.11 -7.64
N VAL A 240 2.76 -32.07 -7.16
CA VAL A 240 1.96 -31.93 -5.94
C VAL A 240 2.85 -31.96 -4.69
N ILE A 241 3.86 -32.84 -4.62
CA ILE A 241 4.71 -32.95 -3.41
C ILE A 241 5.46 -31.63 -3.14
N PRO A 242 6.18 -31.01 -4.09
CA PRO A 242 6.83 -29.72 -3.86
C PRO A 242 5.83 -28.62 -3.54
N ALA A 243 4.66 -28.59 -4.20
CA ALA A 243 3.61 -27.62 -3.89
C ALA A 243 3.10 -27.75 -2.45
N LEU A 244 2.86 -28.99 -1.98
CA LEU A 244 2.47 -29.27 -0.60
C LEU A 244 3.59 -28.94 0.39
N ALA A 245 4.85 -29.27 0.06
CA ALA A 245 6.00 -28.96 0.89
C ALA A 245 6.21 -27.43 1.03
N LEU A 246 6.12 -26.69 -0.08
CA LEU A 246 6.18 -25.23 -0.08
C LEU A 246 5.00 -24.62 0.68
N THR A 247 3.79 -25.13 0.46
CA THR A 247 2.59 -24.68 1.19
C THR A 247 2.80 -24.89 2.69
N LYS A 248 3.29 -26.06 3.12
CA LYS A 248 3.56 -26.34 4.53
C LYS A 248 4.70 -25.51 5.09
N TYR A 249 5.73 -25.21 4.28
CA TYR A 249 6.80 -24.29 4.65
C TYR A 249 6.26 -22.88 4.94
N TYR A 250 5.45 -22.33 4.03
CA TYR A 250 4.87 -21.00 4.19
C TYR A 250 3.85 -20.96 5.34
N ASP A 251 3.01 -22.00 5.49
CA ASP A 251 2.08 -22.15 6.62
C ASP A 251 2.82 -22.05 7.97
N ARG A 252 3.97 -22.74 8.10
CA ARG A 252 4.82 -22.62 9.30
C ARG A 252 5.35 -21.21 9.52
N GLN A 253 5.76 -20.49 8.46
CA GLN A 253 6.22 -19.09 8.62
C GLN A 253 5.08 -18.16 9.05
N TRP A 254 3.88 -18.35 8.50
CA TRP A 254 2.68 -17.60 8.90
C TRP A 254 2.28 -17.86 10.34
N LEU A 255 2.28 -19.13 10.77
CA LEU A 255 2.00 -19.49 12.17
C LEU A 255 3.07 -18.92 13.12
N ALA A 256 4.35 -18.93 12.74
CA ALA A 256 5.41 -18.31 13.52
C ALA A 256 5.20 -16.79 13.65
N ALA A 257 4.95 -16.09 12.55
CA ALA A 257 4.64 -14.66 12.54
C ALA A 257 3.40 -14.33 13.40
N GLN A 258 2.34 -15.13 13.30
CA GLN A 258 1.14 -15.01 14.13
C GLN A 258 1.45 -15.24 15.62
N THR A 259 2.30 -16.21 15.93
CA THR A 259 2.69 -16.51 17.32
C THR A 259 3.50 -15.35 17.92
N ILE A 260 4.43 -14.78 17.16
CA ILE A 260 5.23 -13.63 17.59
C ILE A 260 4.34 -12.42 17.85
N THR A 261 3.47 -12.07 16.90
CA THR A 261 2.55 -10.93 17.04
C THR A 261 1.58 -11.11 18.20
N LYS A 262 1.02 -12.32 18.34
CA LYS A 262 0.15 -12.66 19.47
C LYS A 262 0.89 -12.51 20.80
N ARG A 263 2.11 -13.06 20.91
CA ARG A 263 2.94 -12.95 22.12
C ARG A 263 3.23 -11.50 22.48
N ILE A 264 3.60 -10.64 21.51
CA ILE A 264 3.83 -9.21 21.75
C ILE A 264 2.58 -8.57 22.39
N VAL A 265 1.40 -8.77 21.80
CA VAL A 265 0.15 -8.18 22.32
C VAL A 265 -0.21 -8.76 23.70
N GLU A 266 -0.02 -10.06 23.90
CA GLU A 266 -0.27 -10.73 25.19
C GLU A 266 0.68 -10.25 26.28
N THR A 267 1.96 -10.06 25.97
CA THR A 267 2.96 -9.52 26.92
C THR A 267 2.57 -8.10 27.33
N ILE A 268 2.20 -7.23 26.39
CA ILE A 268 1.73 -5.88 26.73
C ILE A 268 0.49 -5.98 27.62
N ARG A 269 -0.46 -6.85 27.26
CA ARG A 269 -1.67 -7.12 28.05
C ARG A 269 -1.39 -7.58 29.48
N SER A 270 -0.41 -8.45 29.67
CA SER A 270 -0.04 -8.94 31.00
C SER A 270 0.71 -7.91 31.83
N GLU A 271 1.61 -7.12 31.22
CA GLU A 271 2.40 -6.12 31.92
C GLU A 271 1.60 -4.86 32.25
N TYR A 272 0.63 -4.51 31.41
CA TYR A 272 -0.23 -3.34 31.55
C TYR A 272 -1.71 -3.75 31.56
N PRO A 273 -2.18 -4.48 32.60
CA PRO A 273 -3.57 -4.93 32.68
C PRO A 273 -4.55 -3.79 32.90
N VAL A 274 -4.07 -2.70 33.53
CA VAL A 274 -4.81 -1.46 33.77
C VAL A 274 -3.97 -0.30 33.24
N PHE A 275 -4.61 0.60 32.53
CA PHE A 275 -3.98 1.76 31.91
C PHE A 275 -4.98 2.92 31.91
N ARG A 276 -4.49 4.15 31.81
CA ARG A 276 -5.39 5.32 31.72
C ARG A 276 -6.09 5.32 30.36
N PRO A 277 -7.37 5.72 30.27
CA PRO A 277 -8.02 5.90 28.97
C PRO A 277 -7.13 6.71 28.03
N TYR A 278 -7.07 6.27 26.77
CA TYR A 278 -6.26 6.85 25.70
C TYR A 278 -4.74 6.65 25.87
N THR A 279 -4.34 5.61 26.60
CA THR A 279 -2.93 5.19 26.67
C THR A 279 -2.43 4.82 25.28
N ARG A 280 -1.22 5.29 24.96
CA ARG A 280 -0.54 5.00 23.70
C ARG A 280 0.65 4.10 23.94
N PHE A 281 0.60 2.92 23.32
CA PHE A 281 1.72 1.99 23.32
C PHE A 281 2.56 2.18 22.07
N TYR A 282 3.84 2.44 22.27
CA TYR A 282 4.85 2.45 21.22
C TYR A 282 5.77 1.27 21.45
N VAL A 283 6.01 0.50 20.39
CA VAL A 283 6.93 -0.63 20.44
C VAL A 283 7.97 -0.46 19.34
N SER A 284 9.23 -0.34 19.74
CA SER A 284 10.39 -0.32 18.83
C SER A 284 11.00 -1.71 18.71
N GLY A 285 11.89 -1.89 17.73
CA GLY A 285 12.62 -3.16 17.56
C GLY A 285 11.83 -4.30 16.95
N ILE A 286 10.50 -4.16 16.76
CA ILE A 286 9.70 -5.18 16.07
C ILE A 286 10.22 -5.33 14.63
N PRO A 287 10.69 -6.53 14.22
CA PRO A 287 11.13 -6.73 12.85
C PRO A 287 9.92 -6.59 11.92
N TRP A 288 10.15 -6.03 10.73
CA TRP A 288 9.08 -5.82 9.75
C TRP A 288 8.33 -7.12 9.41
N GLY A 289 9.07 -8.24 9.35
CA GLY A 289 8.52 -9.56 9.11
C GLY A 289 9.42 -10.67 9.61
N HIS A 290 8.88 -11.89 9.60
CA HIS A 290 9.57 -13.13 9.87
C HIS A 290 9.61 -13.97 8.60
N LYS A 291 10.80 -14.11 7.99
CA LYS A 291 11.02 -14.85 6.73
C LYS A 291 10.00 -14.49 5.63
N GLY A 292 9.90 -13.20 5.36
CA GLY A 292 9.06 -12.65 4.30
C GLY A 292 7.60 -12.46 4.70
N VAL A 293 7.17 -13.00 5.84
CA VAL A 293 5.81 -12.79 6.36
C VAL A 293 5.78 -11.55 7.24
N PRO A 294 5.00 -10.51 6.90
CA PRO A 294 4.87 -9.32 7.75
C PRO A 294 4.32 -9.68 9.13
N LEU A 295 4.89 -9.13 10.20
CA LEU A 295 4.37 -9.35 11.55
C LEU A 295 3.08 -8.54 11.74
N PHE A 296 3.19 -7.23 11.98
CA PHE A 296 2.03 -6.36 12.12
C PHE A 296 1.69 -5.59 10.85
N ALA A 297 2.66 -5.31 9.98
CA ALA A 297 2.51 -4.32 8.90
C ALA A 297 1.89 -3.02 9.42
N THR A 298 0.65 -2.70 9.07
CA THR A 298 -0.13 -1.55 9.59
C THR A 298 -1.18 -1.93 10.64
N GLY A 299 -1.21 -3.20 11.06
CA GLY A 299 -2.24 -3.80 11.90
C GLY A 299 -1.99 -3.75 13.41
N PHE A 300 -0.83 -3.27 13.87
CA PHE A 300 -0.53 -3.14 15.31
C PHE A 300 -1.57 -2.30 16.09
N PRO A 301 -1.99 -1.11 15.61
CA PRO A 301 -3.06 -0.34 16.26
C PRO A 301 -4.35 -1.15 16.44
N THR A 302 -4.75 -1.88 15.40
CA THR A 302 -5.96 -2.71 15.41
C THR A 302 -5.84 -3.87 16.39
N ALA A 303 -4.66 -4.52 16.47
CA ALA A 303 -4.40 -5.61 17.39
C ALA A 303 -4.50 -5.15 18.85
N MET A 304 -3.90 -4.00 19.18
CA MET A 304 -4.00 -3.39 20.50
C MET A 304 -5.43 -3.00 20.87
N GLY A 305 -6.16 -2.39 19.92
CA GLY A 305 -7.56 -2.04 20.13
C GLY A 305 -8.48 -3.24 20.30
N LEU A 306 -8.16 -4.40 19.72
CA LEU A 306 -8.88 -5.65 19.97
C LEU A 306 -8.56 -6.24 21.34
N ALA A 307 -7.36 -6.04 21.86
CA ALA A 307 -6.95 -6.57 23.16
C ALA A 307 -7.52 -5.79 24.35
N TYR A 308 -7.77 -4.49 24.20
CA TYR A 308 -8.05 -3.56 25.31
C TYR A 308 -9.31 -2.69 25.18
N ASP A 309 -10.08 -2.82 24.10
CA ASP A 309 -11.10 -1.88 23.60
C ASP A 309 -10.50 -0.69 22.82
N ARG A 310 -10.94 -0.55 21.56
CA ARG A 310 -10.50 0.45 20.58
C ARG A 310 -10.75 1.89 21.05
N LYS A 311 -11.66 2.10 22.00
CA LYS A 311 -11.95 3.42 22.55
C LYS A 311 -10.88 3.92 23.52
N ASN A 312 -10.15 3.00 24.15
CA ASN A 312 -9.30 3.32 25.30
C ASN A 312 -7.81 3.19 25.01
N VAL A 313 -7.41 2.54 23.91
CA VAL A 313 -6.01 2.33 23.55
C VAL A 313 -5.75 2.65 22.09
N GLU A 314 -4.69 3.41 21.85
CA GLU A 314 -4.10 3.56 20.52
C GLU A 314 -2.73 2.88 20.51
N GLY A 315 -2.62 1.72 19.87
CA GLY A 315 -1.31 1.13 19.58
C GLY A 315 -0.69 1.86 18.39
N ASN A 316 0.59 2.21 18.47
CA ASN A 316 1.35 2.71 17.31
C ASN A 316 2.67 1.96 17.21
N LEU A 317 3.14 1.75 15.98
CA LEU A 317 4.53 1.38 15.77
C LEU A 317 5.41 2.58 16.10
N SER A 318 6.72 2.35 16.30
CA SER A 318 7.68 3.39 16.65
C SER A 318 7.74 4.56 15.66
N PHE A 319 7.13 4.48 14.47
CA PHE A 319 7.03 5.59 13.52
C PHE A 319 5.61 5.74 12.98
N LEU A 320 5.24 6.98 12.65
CA LEU A 320 4.01 7.25 11.92
C LEU A 320 4.26 7.01 10.42
N PRO A 321 3.49 6.15 9.72
CA PRO A 321 3.65 5.97 8.29
C PRO A 321 3.58 7.31 7.53
N PRO A 322 4.46 7.54 6.54
CA PRO A 322 4.56 8.85 5.87
C PRO A 322 3.26 9.29 5.20
N ASN A 323 2.38 8.38 4.82
CA ASN A 323 1.14 8.67 4.13
C ASN A 323 -0.03 9.06 5.06
N ILE A 324 0.16 9.05 6.39
CA ILE A 324 -0.88 9.46 7.33
C ILE A 324 -0.87 10.99 7.50
N VAL A 325 -2.03 11.60 7.27
CA VAL A 325 -2.30 13.03 7.55
C VAL A 325 -3.08 13.11 8.86
N VAL A 326 -2.54 13.85 9.83
CA VAL A 326 -3.13 14.06 11.14
C VAL A 326 -4.21 15.15 11.06
N ASP A 327 -5.39 14.83 11.59
CA ASP A 327 -6.48 15.79 11.78
C ASP A 327 -6.25 16.54 13.10
N LEU A 328 -5.71 17.77 13.01
CA LEU A 328 -5.33 18.56 14.17
C LEU A 328 -6.53 18.99 15.01
N ASP A 329 -7.69 19.26 14.40
CA ASP A 329 -8.90 19.66 15.13
C ASP A 329 -9.38 18.52 16.03
N LYS A 330 -9.32 17.30 15.51
CA LYS A 330 -9.66 16.09 16.25
C LYS A 330 -8.66 15.79 17.37
N GLU A 331 -7.38 16.05 17.15
CA GLU A 331 -6.36 15.88 18.20
C GLU A 331 -6.48 16.93 19.31
N ASN A 332 -6.69 18.20 18.94
CA ASN A 332 -6.82 19.30 19.89
C ASN A 332 -8.11 19.20 20.72
N SER A 333 -9.21 18.72 20.13
CA SER A 333 -10.46 18.46 20.87
C SER A 333 -10.31 17.29 21.84
N ARG A 334 -9.64 16.20 21.42
CA ARG A 334 -9.34 15.06 22.28
C ARG A 334 -8.55 15.46 23.53
N GLU A 335 -7.51 16.29 23.41
CA GLU A 335 -6.73 16.69 24.59
C GLU A 335 -7.53 17.49 25.61
N LYS A 336 -8.51 18.31 25.18
CA LYS A 336 -9.37 19.05 26.12
C LYS A 336 -10.20 18.13 27.00
N ASP A 337 -10.61 16.98 26.47
CA ASP A 337 -11.37 15.97 27.19
C ASP A 337 -10.47 14.99 27.97
N TRP A 338 -9.17 14.93 27.65
CA TRP A 338 -8.27 13.90 28.14
C TRP A 338 -7.33 14.47 29.21
N THR A 339 -7.43 13.97 30.43
CA THR A 339 -6.40 14.17 31.46
C THR A 339 -5.09 13.51 30.98
N SER A 340 -4.18 14.29 30.39
CA SER A 340 -2.82 13.94 29.95
C SER A 340 -2.62 12.47 29.52
N PRO A 341 -2.67 12.16 28.20
CA PRO A 341 -2.51 10.78 27.72
C PRO A 341 -1.26 10.11 28.31
N GLN A 342 -1.40 8.85 28.72
CA GLN A 342 -0.27 8.05 29.20
C GLN A 342 0.48 7.45 28.01
N TYR A 343 1.81 7.50 28.07
CA TYR A 343 2.68 6.96 27.03
C TYR A 343 3.44 5.77 27.61
N VAL A 344 3.42 4.66 26.89
CA VAL A 344 4.18 3.46 27.24
C VAL A 344 5.13 3.16 26.10
N LEU A 345 6.43 3.29 26.38
CA LEU A 345 7.49 2.99 25.44
C LEU A 345 8.04 1.61 25.74
N LEU A 346 7.99 0.72 24.76
CA LEU A 346 8.51 -0.63 24.84
C LEU A 346 9.55 -0.85 23.76
N SER A 347 10.54 -1.69 24.05
CA SER A 347 11.52 -2.20 23.10
C SER A 347 11.35 -3.70 22.97
N PHE A 348 11.17 -4.18 21.74
CA PHE A 348 11.13 -5.60 21.43
C PHE A 348 12.53 -6.12 21.12
N ASP A 349 12.95 -7.15 21.85
CA ASP A 349 14.17 -7.87 21.57
C ASP A 349 13.86 -9.10 20.67
N PRO A 350 14.34 -9.12 19.42
CA PRO A 350 14.06 -10.23 18.49
C PRO A 350 14.75 -11.54 18.86
N GLU A 351 15.80 -11.53 19.70
CA GLU A 351 16.49 -12.75 20.11
C GLU A 351 15.74 -13.47 21.23
N SER A 352 15.34 -12.73 22.27
CA SER A 352 14.59 -13.29 23.40
C SER A 352 13.07 -13.30 23.20
N TYR A 353 12.55 -12.61 22.17
CA TYR A 353 11.12 -12.36 21.96
C TYR A 353 10.44 -11.71 23.19
N SER A 354 11.20 -10.91 23.93
CA SER A 354 10.71 -10.20 25.12
C SER A 354 10.46 -8.72 24.81
N LEU A 355 9.57 -8.13 25.61
CA LEU A 355 9.39 -6.68 25.66
C LEU A 355 10.06 -6.17 26.92
N THR A 356 10.75 -5.06 26.79
CA THR A 356 11.31 -4.34 27.93
C THR A 356 10.80 -2.90 27.89
N PRO A 357 10.46 -2.30 29.05
CA PRO A 357 10.21 -0.87 29.12
C PRO A 357 11.44 -0.13 28.57
N ALA A 358 11.22 0.69 27.53
CA ALA A 358 12.28 1.55 27.05
C ALA A 358 12.49 2.63 28.12
N LYS A 359 13.73 2.81 28.57
CA LYS A 359 14.06 3.92 29.47
C LYS A 359 13.71 5.22 28.75
N SER A 360 12.75 5.96 29.29
CA SER A 360 12.60 7.35 28.92
C SER A 360 13.93 8.04 29.24
N PRO A 361 14.55 8.73 28.27
CA PRO A 361 15.75 9.48 28.57
C PRO A 361 15.45 10.47 29.68
N GLU A 362 16.35 10.59 30.66
CA GLU A 362 16.26 11.59 31.71
C GLU A 362 16.61 12.95 31.10
N PHE A 363 15.77 13.95 31.36
CA PHE A 363 16.00 15.30 30.86
C PHE A 363 15.92 16.32 31.97
N ASP A 364 16.67 17.40 31.76
CA ASP A 364 16.62 18.59 32.57
C ASP A 364 15.26 19.30 32.37
N SER A 365 14.44 19.31 33.43
CA SER A 365 13.10 19.91 33.44
C SER A 365 13.11 21.44 33.31
N ASP A 366 14.27 22.08 33.47
CA ASP A 366 14.37 23.53 33.54
C ASP A 366 14.59 24.20 32.18
N ALA A 367 14.63 23.41 31.10
CA ALA A 367 14.77 23.91 29.74
C ALA A 367 13.54 24.73 29.32
N ARG A 368 13.69 26.07 29.33
CA ARG A 368 12.64 26.96 28.82
C ARG A 368 12.33 26.61 27.35
N PRO A 369 11.05 26.41 26.99
CA PRO A 369 10.68 26.08 25.63
C PRO A 369 11.12 27.19 24.67
N PRO A 370 11.87 26.87 23.60
CA PRO A 370 12.27 27.87 22.63
C PRO A 370 11.03 28.39 21.88
N ALA A 371 10.96 29.71 21.75
CA ALA A 371 9.98 30.41 20.95
C ALA A 371 10.71 31.33 19.97
N PHE A 372 10.31 31.29 18.71
CA PHE A 372 10.88 32.04 17.61
C PHE A 372 9.82 32.98 17.05
N ASP A 373 10.17 34.24 16.91
CA ASP A 373 9.32 35.29 16.34
C ASP A 373 9.94 35.74 15.02
N PHE A 374 9.46 35.18 13.92
CA PHE A 374 9.96 35.45 12.58
C PHE A 374 9.54 36.82 12.05
N LEU A 375 8.89 37.67 12.85
CA LEU A 375 8.82 39.11 12.56
C LEU A 375 10.14 39.80 12.90
N LYS A 376 10.96 39.23 13.79
CA LYS A 376 12.29 39.72 14.12
C LYS A 376 13.30 39.25 13.08
N TRP A 377 14.11 40.19 12.58
CA TRP A 377 15.14 39.91 11.59
C TRP A 377 16.14 38.84 12.04
N THR A 378 16.51 38.82 13.33
CA THR A 378 17.44 37.84 13.91
C THR A 378 16.95 36.41 13.71
N ASP A 379 15.66 36.18 13.91
CA ASP A 379 15.06 34.85 13.81
C ASP A 379 14.84 34.48 12.35
N GLN A 380 14.44 35.45 11.51
CA GLN A 380 14.35 35.26 10.05
C GLN A 380 15.69 34.83 9.43
N ALA A 381 16.81 35.41 9.88
CA ALA A 381 18.14 35.11 9.34
C ALA A 381 18.59 33.66 9.57
N THR A 382 17.95 32.95 10.50
CA THR A 382 18.24 31.53 10.79
C THR A 382 17.41 30.55 9.96
N ILE A 383 16.46 31.06 9.16
CA ILE A 383 15.69 30.28 8.21
C ILE A 383 16.57 29.95 6.99
N GLU A 384 16.67 28.67 6.66
CA GLU A 384 17.34 28.22 5.44
C GLU A 384 16.32 27.75 4.41
N ILE A 385 16.34 28.38 3.24
CA ILE A 385 15.54 27.99 2.09
C ILE A 385 16.24 26.80 1.41
N SER A 386 15.58 25.65 1.31
CA SER A 386 16.10 24.55 0.48
C SER A 386 15.74 24.75 -0.99
N ALA A 387 16.27 23.87 -1.86
CA ALA A 387 15.83 23.81 -3.26
C ALA A 387 14.30 23.75 -3.35
N GLY A 388 13.73 24.46 -4.33
CA GLY A 388 12.29 24.46 -4.59
C GLY A 388 11.49 25.57 -3.91
N MET A 389 12.12 26.53 -3.25
CA MET A 389 11.43 27.68 -2.67
C MET A 389 12.21 28.97 -2.96
N SER A 390 11.51 30.07 -3.18
CA SER A 390 12.10 31.38 -3.42
C SER A 390 11.53 32.40 -2.45
N ARG A 391 12.37 33.26 -1.88
CA ARG A 391 11.92 34.39 -1.07
C ARG A 391 11.28 35.44 -1.98
N VAL A 392 10.12 35.95 -1.59
CA VAL A 392 9.45 37.07 -2.25
C VAL A 392 9.80 38.33 -1.49
N TRP A 393 10.26 39.35 -2.22
CA TRP A 393 10.63 40.65 -1.66
C TRP A 393 9.55 41.70 -1.98
N GLY A 394 9.24 42.54 -1.01
CA GLY A 394 8.39 43.72 -1.21
C GLY A 394 8.74 44.81 -0.21
N ALA A 395 8.61 46.07 -0.63
CA ALA A 395 9.08 47.23 0.14
C ALA A 395 8.48 47.34 1.55
N ASN A 396 7.28 46.79 1.77
CA ASN A 396 6.54 46.91 3.03
C ASN A 396 6.14 45.54 3.64
N MET A 397 6.92 44.48 3.38
CA MET A 397 6.63 43.17 3.96
C MET A 397 7.11 43.11 5.42
N THR A 398 6.18 42.90 6.35
CA THR A 398 6.47 42.76 7.79
C THR A 398 6.85 41.34 8.20
N TYR A 399 6.67 40.36 7.32
CA TYR A 399 6.94 38.94 7.57
C TYR A 399 7.64 38.31 6.36
N PRO A 400 8.40 37.21 6.56
CA PRO A 400 9.07 36.54 5.47
C PRO A 400 8.03 35.84 4.58
N LEU A 401 7.99 36.21 3.30
CA LEU A 401 7.11 35.59 2.30
C LEU A 401 7.93 34.73 1.35
N PHE A 402 7.42 33.55 1.06
CA PHE A 402 8.05 32.56 0.18
C PHE A 402 7.06 32.11 -0.89
N ILE A 403 7.58 31.71 -2.05
CA ILE A 403 6.83 31.03 -3.11
C ILE A 403 7.42 29.64 -3.34
N VAL A 404 6.53 28.65 -3.42
CA VAL A 404 6.87 27.26 -3.74
C VAL A 404 7.17 27.16 -5.24
N THR A 405 8.38 26.81 -5.62
CA THR A 405 8.82 26.64 -7.01
C THR A 405 8.98 25.18 -7.42
N ASP A 406 9.05 24.25 -6.46
CA ASP A 406 9.12 22.80 -6.68
C ASP A 406 8.22 22.03 -5.68
N LYS A 407 7.75 20.83 -6.03
CA LYS A 407 6.91 19.97 -5.16
C LYS A 407 7.62 19.52 -3.87
N TRP A 408 8.95 19.55 -3.85
CA TRP A 408 9.81 19.18 -2.72
C TRP A 408 10.40 20.39 -1.98
N ALA A 409 9.82 21.58 -2.19
CA ALA A 409 10.16 22.79 -1.46
C ALA A 409 10.17 22.55 0.06
N MET A 410 11.30 22.83 0.73
CA MET A 410 11.37 22.82 2.18
C MET A 410 11.89 24.14 2.71
N LEU A 411 11.30 24.58 3.81
CA LEU A 411 11.81 25.67 4.64
C LEU A 411 12.43 25.06 5.89
N LYS A 412 13.75 25.08 6.00
CA LYS A 412 14.45 24.61 7.19
C LYS A 412 14.38 25.72 8.26
N LEU A 413 13.85 25.35 9.41
CA LEU A 413 13.60 26.25 10.53
C LEU A 413 14.88 26.44 11.37
N PRO A 414 14.90 27.36 12.35
CA PRO A 414 16.09 27.58 13.16
C PRO A 414 16.56 26.29 13.84
N PRO A 415 17.89 26.10 14.05
CA PRO A 415 18.38 24.98 14.84
C PRO A 415 17.86 25.12 16.27
N ILE A 416 17.46 23.98 16.85
CA ILE A 416 16.99 23.92 18.23
C ILE A 416 18.08 23.31 19.11
N ARG A 417 18.12 23.74 20.37
CA ARG A 417 18.98 23.08 21.36
C ARG A 417 18.39 21.69 21.63
N ILE A 418 19.27 20.70 21.68
CA ILE A 418 18.90 19.34 22.10
C ILE A 418 18.37 19.44 23.52
N GLY A 419 17.19 18.87 23.75
CA GLY A 419 16.46 18.96 25.01
C GLY A 419 15.51 17.78 25.20
N PRO A 420 14.53 17.90 26.11
CA PRO A 420 13.51 16.87 26.32
C PRO A 420 12.75 16.51 25.05
N PRO A 421 12.01 15.37 25.04
CA PRO A 421 11.20 14.98 23.91
C PRO A 421 10.17 16.07 23.69
N ILE A 422 9.96 16.43 22.43
CA ILE A 422 9.05 17.49 22.06
C ILE A 422 7.64 16.92 21.97
N LYS A 423 6.74 17.44 22.79
CA LYS A 423 5.32 17.09 22.79
C LYS A 423 4.61 17.78 21.62
N TYR A 424 4.73 19.10 21.53
CA TYR A 424 4.11 19.88 20.45
C TYR A 424 5.09 20.82 19.76
N VAL A 425 4.82 21.07 18.49
CA VAL A 425 5.34 22.23 17.78
C VAL A 425 4.15 23.04 17.30
N THR A 426 4.08 24.31 17.70
CA THR A 426 3.02 25.22 17.28
C THR A 426 3.56 26.22 16.28
N PHE A 427 2.87 26.37 15.16
CA PHE A 427 3.18 27.36 14.14
C PHE A 427 2.04 28.35 14.00
N GLU A 428 2.38 29.63 13.84
CA GLU A 428 1.48 30.60 13.23
C GLU A 428 1.95 30.85 11.80
N MET A 429 1.21 30.34 10.82
CA MET A 429 1.62 30.38 9.42
C MET A 429 0.47 30.69 8.48
N MET A 430 0.81 31.22 7.30
CA MET A 430 -0.11 31.56 6.23
C MET A 430 0.24 30.75 4.98
N LEU A 431 -0.79 30.22 4.33
CA LEU A 431 -0.69 29.54 3.05
C LEU A 431 -1.70 30.18 2.10
N LYS A 432 -1.32 30.45 0.85
CA LYS A 432 -2.23 30.99 -0.16
C LYS A 432 -2.06 30.28 -1.49
N LYS A 433 -3.17 29.74 -2.00
CA LYS A 433 -3.25 29.06 -3.30
C LYS A 433 -4.24 29.74 -4.23
N LYS A 434 -4.15 29.43 -5.52
CA LYS A 434 -5.08 29.97 -6.54
C LYS A 434 -6.51 29.46 -6.32
N ALA A 435 -6.66 28.20 -5.93
CA ALA A 435 -7.94 27.64 -5.49
C ALA A 435 -8.02 27.73 -3.96
N ASN A 436 -9.11 28.29 -3.44
CA ASN A 436 -9.29 28.51 -2.01
C ASN A 436 -9.71 27.21 -1.32
N THR A 437 -8.75 26.33 -1.05
CA THR A 437 -8.94 25.00 -0.46
C THR A 437 -7.85 24.69 0.56
N ARG A 438 -8.11 23.78 1.50
CA ARG A 438 -7.07 23.19 2.36
C ARG A 438 -5.95 22.54 1.54
N ASP A 439 -4.75 22.52 2.09
CA ASP A 439 -3.60 21.80 1.55
C ASP A 439 -2.93 20.92 2.61
N VAL A 440 -2.07 20.00 2.17
CA VAL A 440 -1.30 19.13 3.06
C VAL A 440 0.07 19.76 3.31
N VAL A 441 0.26 20.26 4.52
CA VAL A 441 1.56 20.68 5.04
C VAL A 441 2.24 19.50 5.71
N ARG A 442 3.56 19.46 5.66
CA ARG A 442 4.34 18.42 6.35
C ARG A 442 5.48 19.01 7.16
N LEU A 443 5.54 18.65 8.43
CA LEU A 443 6.65 18.93 9.33
C LEU A 443 7.61 17.74 9.32
N PHE A 444 8.87 18.01 8.98
CA PHE A 444 9.97 17.06 9.07
C PHE A 444 10.92 17.46 10.21
N TRP A 445 11.71 16.51 10.70
CA TRP A 445 12.80 16.79 11.62
C TRP A 445 14.04 15.95 11.33
N VAL A 446 15.16 16.43 11.84
CA VAL A 446 16.43 15.71 11.87
C VAL A 446 16.89 15.58 13.31
N THR A 447 17.55 14.47 13.61
CA THR A 447 18.08 14.18 14.95
C THR A 447 19.61 14.27 14.93
N ARG A 448 20.24 14.06 16.08
CA ARG A 448 21.70 13.94 16.15
C ARG A 448 22.23 12.75 15.35
N LYS A 449 21.52 11.63 15.39
CA LYS A 449 21.93 10.36 14.75
C LYS A 449 21.60 10.31 13.27
N ASP A 450 20.54 11.01 12.85
CA ASP A 450 20.09 10.98 11.47
C ASP A 450 19.70 12.38 10.95
N THR A 451 20.55 12.89 10.08
CA THR A 451 20.48 14.24 9.49
C THR A 451 19.64 14.34 8.22
N ASN A 452 19.02 13.25 7.77
CA ASN A 452 18.22 13.27 6.54
C ASN A 452 16.78 13.71 6.81
N TYR A 453 16.17 14.48 5.91
CA TYR A 453 14.73 14.78 5.97
C TYR A 453 13.99 13.69 5.18
N ASP A 454 13.27 12.81 5.87
CA ASP A 454 12.60 11.67 5.23
C ASP A 454 11.16 11.47 5.73
N GLY A 455 10.42 10.60 5.03
CA GLY A 455 9.03 10.29 5.35
C GLY A 455 8.83 9.77 6.79
N PRO A 456 9.63 8.79 7.27
CA PRO A 456 9.51 8.27 8.63
C PRO A 456 9.66 9.34 9.71
N LYS A 457 10.48 10.37 9.51
CA LYS A 457 10.63 11.52 10.44
C LYS A 457 9.80 12.72 10.00
N SER A 458 8.52 12.48 9.76
CA SER A 458 7.59 13.54 9.42
C SER A 458 6.18 13.34 9.99
N ILE A 459 5.42 14.43 10.05
CA ILE A 459 3.98 14.46 10.31
C ILE A 459 3.34 15.36 9.24
N ALA A 460 2.37 14.81 8.51
CA ALA A 460 1.54 15.59 7.61
C ALA A 460 0.26 16.04 8.31
N PHE A 461 -0.27 17.21 7.96
CA PHE A 461 -1.51 17.77 8.49
C PHE A 461 -2.17 18.71 7.46
N TYR A 462 -3.47 18.97 7.62
CA TYR A 462 -4.18 19.92 6.77
C TYR A 462 -4.01 21.35 7.28
N ALA A 463 -3.73 22.27 6.35
CA ALA A 463 -3.69 23.71 6.60
C ALA A 463 -4.64 24.45 5.65
N ASP A 464 -5.30 25.49 6.14
CA ASP A 464 -6.16 26.36 5.34
C ASP A 464 -5.28 27.25 4.44
N ALA A 465 -5.60 27.30 3.14
CA ALA A 465 -4.83 28.03 2.11
C ALA A 465 -5.52 29.31 1.61
N ASP A 466 -6.17 30.02 2.52
CA ASP A 466 -6.97 31.23 2.29
C ASP A 466 -6.17 32.54 2.28
N GLY A 467 -4.87 32.46 2.55
CA GLY A 467 -3.98 33.61 2.67
C GLY A 467 -4.08 34.37 3.99
N LEU A 468 -4.72 33.78 5.01
CA LEU A 468 -4.72 34.28 6.39
C LEU A 468 -3.72 33.49 7.25
N PHE A 469 -3.30 34.08 8.37
CA PHE A 469 -2.47 33.39 9.36
C PHE A 469 -3.36 32.55 10.27
N HIS A 470 -2.97 31.29 10.44
CA HIS A 470 -3.65 30.32 11.31
C HIS A 470 -2.65 29.67 12.25
N GLY A 471 -3.13 29.29 13.44
CA GLY A 471 -2.35 28.58 14.46
C GLY A 471 -2.51 27.06 14.33
N TYR A 472 -1.39 26.35 14.19
CA TYR A 472 -1.35 24.89 14.05
C TYR A 472 -0.49 24.27 15.14
N ARG A 473 -1.12 23.61 16.11
CA ARG A 473 -0.45 22.87 17.19
C ARG A 473 -0.30 21.40 16.78
N ILE A 474 0.93 21.00 16.44
CA ILE A 474 1.24 19.70 15.84
C ILE A 474 1.75 18.73 16.93
N PRO A 475 1.08 17.59 17.16
CA PRO A 475 1.46 16.60 18.17
C PRO A 475 2.63 15.74 17.68
N LEU A 476 3.88 16.11 17.98
CA LEU A 476 5.05 15.35 17.52
C LEU A 476 5.08 13.92 18.05
N TYR A 477 4.53 13.71 19.24
CA TYR A 477 4.38 12.38 19.83
C TYR A 477 3.51 11.42 19.05
N ARG A 478 2.71 11.89 18.07
CA ARG A 478 2.02 10.99 17.13
C ARG A 478 3.01 10.12 16.34
N ASN A 479 4.24 10.59 16.17
CA ASN A 479 5.33 9.81 15.62
C ASN A 479 6.26 9.34 16.76
N GLY A 480 6.23 8.05 17.07
CA GLY A 480 6.99 7.47 18.18
C GLY A 480 8.51 7.72 18.10
N LEU A 481 9.06 8.03 16.92
CA LEU A 481 10.49 8.30 16.75
C LEU A 481 10.92 9.53 17.53
N THR A 482 10.00 10.47 17.75
CA THR A 482 10.27 11.66 18.58
C THR A 482 10.43 11.33 20.06
N LEU A 483 9.95 10.17 20.50
CA LEU A 483 10.11 9.65 21.86
C LEU A 483 11.36 8.76 21.98
N TYR A 484 11.72 8.02 20.92
CA TYR A 484 12.91 7.14 20.90
C TYR A 484 14.21 7.84 20.54
N ASP A 485 14.14 8.85 19.66
CA ASP A 485 15.27 9.69 19.26
C ASP A 485 14.91 11.18 19.47
N PRO A 486 14.78 11.59 20.75
CA PRO A 486 14.29 12.92 21.12
C PRO A 486 15.30 14.03 20.88
N GLU A 487 16.55 13.70 20.49
CA GLU A 487 17.61 14.67 20.19
C GLU A 487 17.39 15.38 18.83
N ILE A 488 16.21 15.97 18.66
CA ILE A 488 15.84 16.74 17.49
C ILE A 488 16.75 17.98 17.44
N ARG A 489 17.41 18.19 16.30
CA ARG A 489 18.32 19.33 16.08
C ARG A 489 17.69 20.43 15.26
N ARG A 490 16.73 20.09 14.40
CA ARG A 490 16.13 21.04 13.47
C ARG A 490 14.83 20.50 12.89
N PHE A 491 13.92 21.42 12.60
CA PHE A 491 12.70 21.17 11.86
C PHE A 491 12.80 21.68 10.42
N ALA A 492 12.01 21.10 9.52
CA ALA A 492 11.75 21.66 8.21
C ALA A 492 10.26 21.54 7.85
N LEU A 493 9.71 22.57 7.22
CA LEU A 493 8.34 22.58 6.73
C LEU A 493 8.33 22.42 5.21
N ARG A 494 7.52 21.47 4.72
CA ARG A 494 7.06 21.46 3.33
C ARG A 494 5.65 22.04 3.29
N PRO A 495 5.48 23.30 2.87
CA PRO A 495 4.21 24.01 3.03
C PRO A 495 3.15 23.60 2.01
N SER A 496 3.53 23.08 0.85
CA SER A 496 2.59 22.67 -0.19
C SER A 496 3.28 21.73 -1.18
N GLN A 497 2.48 20.93 -1.88
CA GLN A 497 2.92 20.19 -3.07
C GLN A 497 2.63 20.94 -4.37
N ASP A 498 1.91 22.08 -4.31
CA ASP A 498 1.50 22.85 -5.47
C ASP A 498 2.46 24.01 -5.71
N VAL A 499 3.09 24.01 -6.90
CA VAL A 499 3.95 25.09 -7.37
C VAL A 499 3.13 26.37 -7.52
N GLY A 500 3.71 27.50 -7.11
CA GLY A 500 3.09 28.82 -7.09
C GLY A 500 2.36 29.14 -5.78
N THR A 501 2.31 28.21 -4.83
CA THR A 501 1.75 28.46 -3.50
C THR A 501 2.60 29.48 -2.75
N LEU A 502 1.96 30.50 -2.18
CA LEU A 502 2.62 31.44 -1.29
C LEU A 502 2.56 30.90 0.14
N PHE A 503 3.66 31.08 0.87
CA PHE A 503 3.82 30.59 2.23
C PHE A 503 4.50 31.66 3.08
N SER A 504 4.03 31.83 4.32
CA SER A 504 4.71 32.63 5.32
C SER A 504 4.59 31.98 6.69
N ILE A 505 5.59 32.20 7.54
CA ILE A 505 5.61 31.78 8.93
C ILE A 505 5.86 33.01 9.79
N LYS A 506 5.00 33.23 10.78
CA LYS A 506 5.07 34.36 11.71
C LYS A 506 5.78 33.94 13.00
N SER A 507 5.43 32.79 13.57
CA SER A 507 6.05 32.31 14.80
C SER A 507 6.12 30.78 14.87
N MET A 508 7.04 30.29 15.70
CA MET A 508 7.15 28.88 16.08
C MET A 508 7.39 28.78 17.59
N SER A 509 6.63 27.94 18.28
CA SER A 509 6.91 27.57 19.68
C SER A 509 6.97 26.06 19.85
N ILE A 510 7.79 25.61 20.79
CA ILE A 510 8.02 24.20 21.07
C ILE A 510 7.52 23.91 22.49
N GLU A 511 6.74 22.86 22.68
CA GLU A 511 6.28 22.40 23.99
C GLU A 511 6.97 21.06 24.28
N TYR A 512 7.75 20.99 25.35
CA TYR A 512 8.36 19.76 25.83
C TYR A 512 7.37 18.95 26.69
N TYR A 513 7.71 17.69 26.95
CA TYR A 513 6.93 16.77 27.78
C TYR A 513 6.91 17.09 29.27
#